data_AF-A0A6Y2PJX0-F1
#
_entry.id   AF-A0A6Y2PJX0-F1
#
_cell.length_a   1.000
_cell.length_b   1.000
_cell.length_c   1.000
_cell.angle_alpha   90.00
_cell.angle_beta   90.00
_cell.angle_gamma   90.00
#
_symmetry.space_group_name_H-M   'P 1'
#
loop_
_entity.id
_entity.type
_entity.pdbx_description
1 polymer ?
#
loop_
_entity_poly.entity_id
_entity_poly.type
_entity_poly.pdbx_seq_one_letter_code
_entity_poly.pdbx_strand_id
1 'polypeptide(L)'
;AILRRSSGFFLFTLLSIVVLQTDYMVISQRLTPADIVQYTVTMKIFGLVFFIYTAILQALWPICAELRVKQQWKKLNKMIGVNILLGSLYVVGCTIFIYLFKEQIFSVIAKDINYQVSILSFMLIGIYFCIRVWCDTYAMLLQSMNYLKILWILVPLQAIIGGIAQWYFSSTLGISGVLLGLIISFALTVFWGLPLTYLIKANKG
;
A
#
# COMPACT_ATOMS: atom_id res chain seq x y z
N ALA A 1 34.64 3.77 -15.19
CA ALA A 1 34.12 4.10 -13.84
C ALA A 1 32.59 4.23 -13.80
N ILE A 2 31.95 4.90 -14.77
CA ILE A 2 30.49 5.09 -14.84
C ILE A 2 29.75 3.75 -15.05
N LEU A 3 30.20 2.90 -15.99
CA LEU A 3 29.60 1.59 -16.28
C LEU A 3 29.49 0.64 -15.07
N ARG A 4 30.46 0.66 -14.14
CA ARG A 4 30.46 -0.20 -12.94
C ARG A 4 29.51 0.32 -11.84
N ARG A 5 29.22 1.63 -11.80
CA ARG A 5 28.21 2.20 -10.89
C ARG A 5 26.81 2.07 -11.49
N SER A 6 26.67 2.26 -12.79
CA SER A 6 25.42 2.07 -13.52
C SER A 6 24.96 0.61 -13.53
N SER A 7 25.87 -0.37 -13.60
CA SER A 7 25.50 -1.79 -13.54
C SER A 7 24.95 -2.20 -12.18
N GLY A 8 25.50 -1.68 -11.07
CA GLY A 8 24.97 -1.92 -9.73
C GLY A 8 23.59 -1.30 -9.53
N PHE A 9 23.37 -0.09 -10.04
CA PHE A 9 22.06 0.57 -10.03
C PHE A 9 21.04 -0.17 -10.90
N PHE A 10 21.46 -0.63 -12.06
CA PHE A 10 20.63 -1.43 -12.97
C PHE A 10 20.22 -2.74 -12.32
N LEU A 11 21.17 -3.50 -11.74
CA LEU A 11 20.89 -4.77 -11.07
C LEU A 11 19.95 -4.58 -9.88
N PHE A 12 20.15 -3.52 -9.09
CA PHE A 12 19.27 -3.16 -7.98
C PHE A 12 17.84 -2.81 -8.46
N THR A 13 17.73 -2.04 -9.54
CA THR A 13 16.43 -1.66 -10.12
C THR A 13 15.71 -2.89 -10.68
N LEU A 14 16.45 -3.79 -11.32
CA LEU A 14 15.91 -5.02 -11.89
C LEU A 14 15.41 -5.98 -10.80
N LEU A 15 16.18 -6.17 -9.72
CA LEU A 15 15.75 -6.93 -8.55
C LEU A 15 14.54 -6.29 -7.87
N SER A 16 14.52 -4.95 -7.77
CA SER A 16 13.38 -4.22 -7.21
C SER A 16 12.11 -4.41 -8.06
N ILE A 17 12.22 -4.41 -9.40
CA ILE A 17 11.09 -4.69 -10.31
C ILE A 17 10.59 -6.12 -10.17
N VAL A 18 11.50 -7.10 -10.10
CA VAL A 18 11.12 -8.52 -9.90
C VAL A 18 10.41 -8.68 -8.57
N VAL A 19 10.93 -8.07 -7.51
CA VAL A 19 10.31 -8.06 -6.18
C VAL A 19 8.93 -7.38 -6.22
N LEU A 20 8.77 -6.27 -6.94
CA LEU A 20 7.49 -5.56 -7.10
C LEU A 20 6.44 -6.32 -7.94
N GLN A 21 6.87 -7.22 -8.83
CA GLN A 21 5.98 -8.09 -9.62
C GLN A 21 5.66 -9.43 -8.91
N THR A 22 6.29 -9.70 -7.77
CA THR A 22 6.12 -10.97 -7.03
C THR A 22 4.66 -11.24 -6.69
N ASP A 23 3.90 -10.21 -6.30
CA ASP A 23 2.48 -10.34 -5.98
C ASP A 23 1.69 -10.95 -7.13
N TYR A 24 1.91 -10.45 -8.36
CA TYR A 24 1.24 -10.96 -9.55
C TYR A 24 1.72 -12.37 -9.92
N MET A 25 3.01 -12.68 -9.72
CA MET A 25 3.54 -14.03 -9.92
C MET A 25 2.87 -15.04 -8.99
N VAL A 26 2.76 -14.73 -7.69
CA VAL A 26 2.08 -15.59 -6.71
C VAL A 26 0.62 -15.80 -7.12
N ILE A 27 -0.07 -14.72 -7.47
CA ILE A 27 -1.48 -14.76 -7.90
C ILE A 27 -1.66 -15.65 -9.13
N SER A 28 -0.84 -15.45 -10.16
CA SER A 28 -0.94 -16.19 -11.42
C SER A 28 -0.72 -17.70 -11.29
N GLN A 29 0.04 -18.13 -10.27
CA GLN A 29 0.37 -19.55 -10.06
C GLN A 29 -0.55 -20.24 -9.05
N ARG A 30 -1.15 -19.50 -8.12
CA ARG A 30 -1.89 -20.08 -6.98
C ARG A 30 -3.40 -19.91 -7.05
N LEU A 31 -3.89 -18.90 -7.77
CA LEU A 31 -5.31 -18.63 -7.88
C LEU A 31 -5.89 -19.23 -9.15
N THR A 32 -7.17 -19.60 -9.10
CA THR A 32 -7.90 -20.02 -10.31
C THR A 32 -8.10 -18.80 -11.23
N PRO A 33 -8.26 -19.00 -12.55
CA PRO A 33 -8.51 -17.89 -13.47
C PRO A 33 -9.69 -17.00 -13.06
N ALA A 34 -10.75 -17.59 -12.52
CA ALA A 34 -11.91 -16.85 -12.00
C ALA A 34 -11.54 -15.96 -10.81
N ASP A 35 -10.79 -16.49 -9.84
CA ASP A 35 -10.35 -15.74 -8.66
C ASP A 35 -9.38 -14.61 -9.02
N ILE A 36 -8.50 -14.81 -10.00
CA ILE A 36 -7.56 -13.79 -10.49
C ILE A 36 -8.34 -12.59 -11.03
N VAL A 37 -9.39 -12.84 -11.82
CA VAL A 37 -10.22 -11.76 -12.37
C VAL A 37 -10.98 -11.05 -11.25
N GLN A 38 -11.61 -11.79 -10.34
CA GLN A 38 -12.31 -11.20 -9.19
C GLN A 38 -11.38 -10.32 -8.34
N TYR A 39 -10.18 -10.81 -8.01
CA TYR A 39 -9.18 -10.05 -7.27
C TYR A 39 -8.74 -8.80 -8.04
N THR A 40 -8.40 -8.95 -9.32
CA THR A 40 -7.87 -7.84 -10.13
C THR A 40 -8.91 -6.74 -10.35
N VAL A 41 -10.16 -7.10 -10.64
CA VAL A 41 -11.25 -6.13 -10.77
C VAL A 41 -11.48 -5.41 -9.44
N THR A 42 -11.54 -6.16 -8.34
CA THR A 42 -11.71 -5.57 -7.01
C THR A 42 -10.56 -4.60 -6.68
N MET A 43 -9.30 -5.02 -6.88
CA MET A 43 -8.13 -4.18 -6.65
C MET A 43 -8.11 -2.93 -7.53
N LYS A 44 -8.60 -2.99 -8.77
CA LYS A 44 -8.72 -1.80 -9.63
C LYS A 44 -9.74 -0.81 -9.08
N ILE A 45 -10.91 -1.27 -8.63
CA ILE A 45 -11.95 -0.41 -8.04
C ILE A 45 -11.40 0.29 -6.79
N PHE A 46 -10.79 -0.46 -5.87
CA PHE A 46 -10.16 0.14 -4.70
C PHE A 46 -8.95 1.01 -5.05
N GLY A 47 -8.23 0.69 -6.12
CA GLY A 47 -7.17 1.52 -6.67
C GLY A 47 -7.67 2.90 -7.12
N LEU A 48 -8.87 2.98 -7.71
CA LEU A 48 -9.50 4.26 -8.05
C LEU A 48 -9.87 5.07 -6.81
N VAL A 49 -10.40 4.40 -5.78
CA VAL A 49 -10.68 5.05 -4.49
C VAL A 49 -9.38 5.61 -3.90
N PHE A 50 -8.33 4.78 -3.86
CA PHE A 50 -7.05 5.15 -3.29
C PHE A 50 -6.32 6.23 -4.10
N PHE A 51 -6.57 6.31 -5.41
CA PHE A 51 -6.03 7.36 -6.27
C PHE A 51 -6.46 8.76 -5.81
N ILE A 52 -7.70 8.94 -5.36
CA ILE A 52 -8.16 10.22 -4.80
C ILE A 52 -7.36 10.57 -3.55
N TYR A 53 -7.12 9.59 -2.69
CA TYR A 53 -6.30 9.77 -1.49
C TYR A 53 -4.83 10.09 -1.82
N THR A 54 -4.23 9.42 -2.81
CA THR A 54 -2.85 9.73 -3.22
C THR A 54 -2.73 11.13 -3.84
N ALA A 55 -3.75 11.62 -4.54
CA ALA A 55 -3.77 13.01 -5.03
C ALA A 55 -3.72 14.02 -3.87
N ILE A 56 -4.46 13.77 -2.78
CA ILE A 56 -4.41 14.59 -1.56
C ILE A 56 -2.99 14.54 -0.94
N LEU A 57 -2.38 13.36 -0.84
CA LEU A 57 -1.01 13.21 -0.35
C LEU A 57 0.00 14.02 -1.18
N GLN A 58 -0.13 14.02 -2.52
CA GLN A 58 0.75 14.79 -3.40
C GLN A 58 0.59 16.30 -3.17
N ALA A 59 -0.62 16.79 -2.93
CA ALA A 59 -0.86 18.19 -2.57
C ALA A 59 -0.31 18.54 -1.17
N LEU A 60 -0.36 17.61 -0.21
CA LEU A 60 0.16 17.80 1.14
C LEU A 60 1.70 17.77 1.20
N TRP A 61 2.36 17.08 0.27
CA TRP A 61 3.82 16.95 0.26
C TRP A 61 4.58 18.30 0.31
N PRO A 62 4.34 19.28 -0.59
CA PRO A 62 5.04 20.57 -0.52
C PRO A 62 4.75 21.32 0.79
N ILE A 63 3.53 21.22 1.32
CA ILE A 63 3.14 21.84 2.61
C ILE A 63 3.93 21.21 3.77
N CYS A 64 4.06 19.88 3.80
CA CYS A 64 4.89 19.18 4.78
C CYS A 64 6.35 19.64 4.71
N ALA A 65 6.90 19.78 3.49
CA ALA A 65 8.27 20.24 3.28
C ALA A 65 8.48 21.68 3.81
N GLU A 66 7.52 22.57 3.54
CA GLU A 66 7.58 23.96 4.01
C GLU A 66 7.46 24.07 5.54
N LEU A 67 6.49 23.36 6.14
CA LEU A 67 6.29 23.36 7.60
C LEU A 67 7.51 22.83 8.35
N ARG A 68 8.23 21.88 7.75
CA ARG A 68 9.50 21.37 8.26
C ARG A 68 10.58 22.44 8.26
N VAL A 69 10.76 23.17 7.15
CA VAL A 69 11.73 24.28 7.07
C VAL A 69 11.41 25.36 8.10
N LYS A 70 10.12 25.63 8.32
CA LYS A 70 9.64 26.56 9.36
C LYS A 70 9.69 25.98 10.78
N GLN A 71 10.15 24.75 10.98
CA GLN A 71 10.26 24.07 12.28
C GLN A 71 8.92 24.00 13.06
N GLN A 72 7.78 24.01 12.35
CA GLN A 72 6.43 24.01 12.96
C GLN A 72 5.92 22.58 13.23
N TRP A 73 6.67 21.81 14.01
CA TRP A 73 6.40 20.38 14.29
C TRP A 73 5.00 20.09 14.83
N LYS A 74 4.45 20.96 15.68
CA LYS A 74 3.08 20.80 16.22
C LYS A 74 2.02 20.82 15.11
N LYS A 75 2.15 21.74 14.14
CA LYS A 75 1.21 21.81 13.01
C LYS A 75 1.39 20.64 12.06
N LEU A 76 2.63 20.24 11.81
CA LEU A 76 2.97 19.07 10.99
C LEU A 76 2.33 17.78 11.55
N ASN A 77 2.55 17.49 12.84
CA ASN A 77 1.96 16.32 13.50
C ASN A 77 0.43 16.34 13.50
N LYS A 78 -0.17 17.51 13.74
CA LYS A 78 -1.63 17.66 13.65
C LYS A 78 -2.15 17.38 12.25
N MET A 79 -1.49 17.90 11.22
CA MET A 79 -1.88 17.69 9.82
C MET A 79 -1.78 16.23 9.40
N ILE A 80 -0.70 15.53 9.81
CA ILE A 80 -0.52 14.09 9.57
C ILE A 80 -1.65 13.29 10.23
N GLY A 81 -1.93 13.54 11.52
CA GLY A 81 -2.97 12.83 12.24
C GLY A 81 -4.36 13.03 11.62
N VAL A 82 -4.66 14.26 11.19
CA VAL A 82 -5.91 14.58 10.47
C VAL A 82 -5.95 13.88 9.10
N ASN A 83 -4.85 13.89 8.34
CA ASN A 83 -4.80 13.20 7.04
C ASN A 83 -5.02 11.69 7.16
N ILE A 84 -4.40 11.06 8.16
CA ILE A 84 -4.58 9.63 8.44
C ILE A 84 -6.03 9.35 8.84
N LEU A 85 -6.59 10.13 9.75
CA LEU A 85 -7.97 9.93 10.21
C LEU A 85 -8.98 10.13 9.08
N LEU A 86 -8.86 11.22 8.30
CA LEU A 86 -9.72 11.47 7.15
C LEU A 86 -9.54 10.43 6.04
N GLY A 87 -8.29 10.05 5.75
CA GLY A 87 -7.98 9.03 4.75
C GLY A 87 -8.53 7.66 5.12
N SER A 88 -8.37 7.23 6.38
CA SER A 88 -8.92 5.97 6.87
C SER A 88 -10.44 5.98 6.88
N LEU A 89 -11.08 7.07 7.34
CA LEU A 89 -12.54 7.21 7.28
C LEU A 89 -13.07 7.17 5.85
N TYR A 90 -12.39 7.84 4.92
CA TYR A 90 -12.72 7.81 3.50
C TYR A 90 -12.62 6.39 2.91
N VAL A 91 -11.54 5.66 3.19
CA VAL A 91 -11.37 4.28 2.73
C VAL A 91 -12.44 3.36 3.32
N VAL A 92 -12.74 3.47 4.62
CA VAL A 92 -13.79 2.67 5.27
C VAL A 92 -15.16 2.96 4.67
N GLY A 93 -15.50 4.24 4.49
CA GLY A 93 -16.75 4.66 3.86
C GLY A 93 -16.89 4.13 2.44
N CYS A 94 -15.84 4.22 1.64
CA CYS A 94 -15.81 3.65 0.29
C CYS A 94 -15.90 2.12 0.29
N THR A 95 -15.26 1.45 1.24
CA THR A 95 -15.34 -0.01 1.39
C THR A 95 -16.78 -0.47 1.63
N ILE A 96 -17.49 0.22 2.54
CA ILE A 96 -18.91 -0.05 2.83
C ILE A 96 -19.76 0.22 1.59
N PHE A 97 -19.54 1.35 0.91
CA PHE A 97 -20.27 1.70 -0.30
C PHE A 97 -20.08 0.65 -1.41
N ILE A 98 -18.84 0.23 -1.70
CA ILE A 98 -18.56 -0.78 -2.72
C ILE A 98 -19.19 -2.12 -2.33
N TYR A 99 -19.17 -2.50 -1.05
CA TYR A 99 -19.79 -3.74 -0.60
C TYR A 99 -21.31 -3.75 -0.81
N LEU A 100 -22.00 -2.64 -0.49
CA LEU A 100 -23.45 -2.51 -0.67
C LEU A 100 -23.86 -2.51 -2.14
N PHE A 101 -23.08 -1.85 -3.00
CA PHE A 101 -23.37 -1.71 -4.43
C PHE A 101 -22.60 -2.69 -5.31
N LYS A 102 -22.05 -3.77 -4.73
CA LYS A 102 -21.18 -4.71 -5.45
C LYS A 102 -21.85 -5.28 -6.71
N GLU A 103 -23.11 -5.68 -6.65
CA GLU A 103 -23.78 -6.28 -7.81
C GLU A 103 -23.91 -5.29 -8.98
N GLN A 104 -24.17 -4.02 -8.69
CA GLN A 104 -24.30 -2.97 -9.70
C GLN A 104 -22.94 -2.55 -10.28
N ILE A 105 -21.93 -2.36 -9.41
CA ILE A 105 -20.58 -1.95 -9.84
C ILE A 105 -19.92 -3.04 -10.67
N PHE A 106 -20.01 -4.29 -10.22
CA PHE A 106 -19.34 -5.41 -10.88
C PHE A 106 -20.07 -5.88 -12.14
N SER A 107 -21.41 -5.77 -12.22
CA SER A 107 -22.13 -6.09 -13.47
C SER A 107 -21.81 -5.13 -14.63
N VAL A 108 -21.45 -3.87 -14.33
CA VAL A 108 -21.01 -2.89 -15.35
C VAL A 108 -19.61 -3.24 -15.88
N ILE A 109 -18.71 -3.71 -15.02
CA ILE A 109 -17.31 -3.96 -15.35
C ILE A 109 -17.09 -5.37 -15.92
N ALA A 110 -17.84 -6.36 -15.42
CA ALA A 110 -17.67 -7.78 -15.73
C ALA A 110 -19.05 -8.44 -15.91
N LYS A 111 -19.66 -8.25 -17.09
CA LYS A 111 -21.03 -8.71 -17.42
C LYS A 111 -21.26 -10.23 -17.27
N ASP A 112 -20.24 -11.05 -17.38
CA ASP A 112 -20.36 -12.53 -17.43
C ASP A 112 -19.68 -13.26 -16.25
N ILE A 113 -19.30 -12.53 -15.19
CA ILE A 113 -18.60 -13.14 -14.05
C ILE A 113 -19.53 -13.23 -12.87
N ASN A 114 -19.80 -14.45 -12.42
CA ASN A 114 -20.52 -14.69 -11.18
C ASN A 114 -19.63 -14.25 -10.01
N TYR A 115 -19.88 -13.05 -9.49
CA TYR A 115 -19.02 -12.41 -8.50
C TYR A 115 -19.27 -13.01 -7.11
N GLN A 116 -18.45 -13.99 -6.74
CA GLN A 116 -18.55 -14.71 -5.47
C GLN A 116 -17.34 -14.43 -4.56
N VAL A 117 -17.00 -13.15 -4.37
CA VAL A 117 -15.98 -12.77 -3.40
C VAL A 117 -16.56 -12.83 -1.98
N SER A 118 -15.88 -13.55 -1.10
CA SER A 118 -16.27 -13.67 0.31
C SER A 118 -16.24 -12.32 1.03
N ILE A 119 -17.16 -12.13 1.98
CA ILE A 119 -17.19 -10.99 2.92
C ILE A 119 -15.82 -10.79 3.58
N LEU A 120 -15.12 -11.88 3.89
CA LEU A 120 -13.80 -11.85 4.51
C LEU A 120 -12.78 -11.12 3.63
N SER A 121 -12.75 -11.42 2.33
CA SER A 121 -11.81 -10.80 1.39
C SER A 121 -12.07 -9.29 1.25
N PHE A 122 -13.34 -8.88 1.26
CA PHE A 122 -13.70 -7.45 1.26
C PHE A 122 -13.19 -6.72 2.50
N MET A 123 -13.41 -7.30 3.69
CA MET A 123 -12.93 -6.71 4.94
C MET A 123 -11.41 -6.62 4.95
N LEU A 124 -10.72 -7.66 4.49
CA LEU A 124 -9.25 -7.66 4.38
C LEU A 124 -8.73 -6.59 3.43
N ILE A 125 -9.38 -6.37 2.28
CA ILE A 125 -9.01 -5.27 1.36
C ILE A 125 -9.17 -3.92 2.04
N GLY A 126 -10.30 -3.68 2.73
CA GLY A 126 -10.51 -2.43 3.46
C GLY A 126 -9.42 -2.19 4.52
N ILE A 127 -9.10 -3.21 5.32
CA ILE A 127 -8.01 -3.15 6.32
C ILE A 127 -6.67 -2.86 5.65
N TYR A 128 -6.36 -3.55 4.54
CA TYR A 128 -5.15 -3.35 3.78
C TYR A 128 -4.99 -1.89 3.31
N PHE A 129 -6.03 -1.30 2.73
CA PHE A 129 -5.98 0.10 2.29
C PHE A 129 -5.90 1.09 3.46
N CYS A 130 -6.50 0.80 4.61
CA CYS A 130 -6.32 1.62 5.82
C CYS A 130 -4.87 1.60 6.32
N ILE A 131 -4.23 0.42 6.36
CA ILE A 131 -2.81 0.31 6.68
C ILE A 131 -1.96 1.07 5.65
N ARG A 132 -2.35 1.02 4.37
CA ARG A 132 -1.68 1.73 3.31
C ARG A 132 -1.79 3.25 3.45
N VAL A 133 -2.95 3.79 3.84
CA VAL A 133 -3.13 5.22 4.18
C VAL A 133 -2.10 5.66 5.24
N TRP A 134 -1.97 4.88 6.31
CA TRP A 134 -0.99 5.12 7.36
C TRP A 134 0.45 5.12 6.80
N CYS A 135 0.85 4.02 6.17
CA CYS A 135 2.20 3.85 5.65
C CYS A 135 2.59 4.92 4.62
N ASP A 136 1.70 5.21 3.67
CA ASP A 136 1.98 6.16 2.59
C ASP A 136 2.05 7.60 3.12
N THR A 137 1.31 7.95 4.19
CA THR A 137 1.46 9.25 4.86
C THR A 137 2.85 9.41 5.45
N TYR A 138 3.33 8.42 6.22
CA TYR A 138 4.66 8.48 6.81
C TYR A 138 5.77 8.38 5.76
N ALA A 139 5.55 7.64 4.69
CA ALA A 139 6.49 7.58 3.57
C ALA A 139 6.61 8.95 2.89
N MET A 140 5.48 9.62 2.59
CA MET A 140 5.46 10.98 2.04
C MET A 140 6.15 11.96 2.99
N LEU A 141 5.91 11.84 4.30
CA LEU A 141 6.55 12.68 5.29
C LEU A 141 8.08 12.51 5.30
N LEU A 142 8.58 11.28 5.33
CA LEU A 142 10.02 10.99 5.26
C LEU A 142 10.63 11.46 3.94
N GLN A 143 9.89 11.38 2.83
CA GLN A 143 10.30 11.91 1.53
C GLN A 143 10.37 13.45 1.55
N SER A 144 9.39 14.14 2.14
CA SER A 144 9.44 15.60 2.38
C SER A 144 10.64 16.00 3.24
N MET A 145 11.10 15.06 4.08
CA MET A 145 12.27 15.23 4.92
C MET A 145 13.61 14.85 4.24
N ASN A 146 13.58 14.42 2.97
CA ASN A 146 14.73 13.90 2.23
C ASN A 146 15.41 12.67 2.90
N TYR A 147 14.67 11.92 3.73
CA TYR A 147 15.14 10.68 4.35
C TYR A 147 14.74 9.46 3.54
N LEU A 148 15.32 9.32 2.35
CA LEU A 148 14.96 8.24 1.43
C LEU A 148 15.59 6.89 1.80
N LYS A 149 16.78 6.88 2.41
CA LYS A 149 17.54 5.64 2.68
C LYS A 149 16.73 4.57 3.44
N ILE A 150 15.86 4.98 4.37
CA ILE A 150 15.04 4.03 5.13
C ILE A 150 13.99 3.34 4.24
N LEU A 151 13.38 4.08 3.31
CA LEU A 151 12.38 3.54 2.37
C LEU A 151 13.04 2.52 1.44
N TRP A 152 14.27 2.77 1.01
CA TRP A 152 15.02 1.89 0.12
C TRP A 152 15.40 0.56 0.77
N ILE A 153 15.38 0.48 2.10
CA ILE A 153 15.66 -0.76 2.85
C ILE A 153 14.34 -1.44 3.24
N LEU A 154 13.41 -0.69 3.81
CA LEU A 154 12.16 -1.26 4.32
C LEU A 154 11.21 -1.73 3.21
N VAL A 155 11.14 -1.03 2.07
CA VAL A 155 10.20 -1.39 0.98
C VAL A 155 10.61 -2.70 0.29
N PRO A 156 11.87 -2.93 -0.10
CA PRO A 156 12.27 -4.23 -0.63
C PRO A 156 12.11 -5.37 0.39
N LEU A 157 12.45 -5.12 1.66
CA LEU A 157 12.26 -6.10 2.73
C LEU A 157 10.78 -6.47 2.90
N GLN A 158 9.89 -5.46 2.88
CA GLN A 158 8.45 -5.62 2.91
C GLN A 158 7.99 -6.51 1.76
N ALA A 159 8.40 -6.21 0.54
CA ALA A 159 7.97 -6.98 -0.62
C ALA A 159 8.49 -8.44 -0.62
N ILE A 160 9.70 -8.71 -0.11
CA ILE A 160 10.21 -10.09 0.08
C ILE A 160 9.36 -10.84 1.11
N ILE A 161 9.12 -10.25 2.28
CA ILE A 161 8.28 -10.86 3.33
C ILE A 161 6.85 -11.06 2.81
N GLY A 162 6.35 -10.11 2.02
CA GLY A 162 5.04 -10.16 1.38
C GLY A 162 4.91 -11.32 0.42
N GLY A 163 5.85 -11.48 -0.51
CA GLY A 163 5.85 -12.59 -1.45
C GLY A 163 5.88 -13.95 -0.76
N ILE A 164 6.71 -14.11 0.28
CA ILE A 164 6.79 -15.37 1.05
C ILE A 164 5.48 -15.64 1.79
N ALA A 165 4.92 -14.63 2.47
CA ALA A 165 3.69 -14.78 3.23
C ALA A 165 2.50 -15.07 2.30
N GLN A 166 2.38 -14.36 1.18
CA GLN A 166 1.36 -14.62 0.18
C GLN A 166 1.48 -16.03 -0.40
N TRP A 167 2.71 -16.49 -0.70
CA TRP A 167 2.92 -17.84 -1.22
C TRP A 167 2.40 -18.91 -0.25
N TYR A 168 2.63 -18.73 1.05
CA TYR A 168 2.16 -19.65 2.07
C TYR A 168 0.63 -19.57 2.27
N PHE A 169 0.08 -18.39 2.51
CA PHE A 169 -1.34 -18.21 2.85
C PHE A 169 -2.29 -18.38 1.65
N SER A 170 -1.85 -18.07 0.43
CA SER A 170 -2.69 -18.27 -0.77
C SER A 170 -3.03 -19.74 -1.00
N SER A 171 -2.18 -20.67 -0.56
CA SER A 171 -2.40 -22.11 -0.72
C SER A 171 -3.60 -22.64 0.09
N THR A 172 -3.95 -22.00 1.20
CA THR A 172 -5.03 -22.44 2.09
C THR A 172 -6.28 -21.57 2.01
N LEU A 173 -6.13 -20.27 1.73
CA LEU A 173 -7.21 -19.28 1.82
C LEU A 173 -7.50 -18.54 0.51
N GLY A 174 -6.85 -18.92 -0.61
CA GLY A 174 -7.05 -18.29 -1.92
C GLY A 174 -6.83 -16.78 -1.87
N ILE A 175 -7.82 -16.01 -2.34
CA ILE A 175 -7.77 -14.54 -2.43
C ILE A 175 -7.50 -13.91 -1.05
N SER A 176 -8.18 -14.39 -0.01
CA SER A 176 -8.01 -13.91 1.36
C SER A 176 -6.59 -14.15 1.88
N GLY A 177 -5.96 -15.25 1.45
CA GLY A 177 -4.58 -15.58 1.80
C GLY A 177 -3.57 -14.59 1.22
N VAL A 178 -3.77 -14.18 -0.04
CA VAL A 178 -2.92 -13.14 -0.66
C VAL A 178 -3.04 -11.82 0.10
N LEU A 179 -4.26 -11.41 0.44
CA LEU A 179 -4.51 -10.17 1.19
C LEU A 179 -3.92 -10.20 2.60
N LEU A 180 -4.03 -11.34 3.30
CA LEU A 180 -3.38 -11.53 4.60
C LEU A 180 -1.86 -11.44 4.49
N GLY A 181 -1.26 -12.05 3.46
CA GLY A 181 0.18 -11.94 3.19
C GLY A 181 0.63 -10.48 3.04
N LEU A 182 -0.14 -9.67 2.30
CA LEU A 182 0.10 -8.23 2.19
C LEU A 182 0.00 -7.51 3.53
N ILE A 183 -1.10 -7.72 4.27
CA ILE A 183 -1.34 -7.06 5.56
C ILE A 183 -0.23 -7.38 6.56
N ILE A 184 0.14 -8.66 6.69
CA ILE A 184 1.19 -9.11 7.60
C ILE A 184 2.54 -8.51 7.20
N SER A 185 2.85 -8.49 5.92
CA SER A 185 4.08 -7.88 5.42
C SER A 185 4.17 -6.39 5.77
N PHE A 186 3.10 -5.62 5.52
CA PHE A 186 3.04 -4.20 5.90
C PHE A 186 3.15 -4.01 7.42
N ALA A 187 2.42 -4.82 8.19
CA ALA A 187 2.42 -4.78 9.65
C ALA A 187 3.81 -5.08 10.23
N LEU A 188 4.55 -6.03 9.66
CA LEU A 188 5.86 -6.44 10.15
C LEU A 188 7.00 -5.49 9.74
N THR A 189 6.78 -4.58 8.80
CA THR A 189 7.87 -3.76 8.25
C THR A 189 7.57 -2.26 8.33
N VAL A 190 6.70 -1.78 7.45
CA VAL A 190 6.51 -0.37 7.16
C VAL A 190 5.60 0.29 8.20
N PHE A 191 4.65 -0.46 8.76
CA PHE A 191 3.64 0.06 9.69
C PHE A 191 4.24 0.74 10.93
N TRP A 192 5.24 0.12 11.56
CA TRP A 192 5.95 0.69 12.72
C TRP A 192 7.31 1.28 12.34
N GLY A 193 7.97 0.76 11.30
CA GLY A 193 9.29 1.21 10.88
C GLY A 193 9.32 2.67 10.44
N LEU A 194 8.32 3.14 9.69
CA LEU A 194 8.27 4.53 9.23
C LEU A 194 7.94 5.53 10.35
N PRO A 195 6.89 5.34 11.17
CA PRO A 195 6.60 6.26 12.27
C PRO A 195 7.74 6.35 13.29
N LEU A 196 8.37 5.22 13.64
CA LEU A 196 9.49 5.19 14.57
C LEU A 196 10.67 6.01 14.04
N THR A 197 11.01 5.82 12.76
CA THR A 197 12.08 6.57 12.11
C THR A 197 11.78 8.06 12.09
N TYR A 198 10.53 8.44 11.81
CA TYR A 198 10.10 9.82 11.88
C TYR A 198 10.30 10.41 13.28
N LEU A 199 9.83 9.74 14.33
CA LEU A 199 9.97 10.22 15.72
C LEU A 199 11.43 10.40 16.13
N ILE A 200 12.29 9.43 15.80
CA ILE A 200 13.73 9.51 16.11
C ILE A 200 14.39 10.72 15.41
N LYS A 201 13.97 11.04 14.18
CA LYS A 201 14.53 12.15 13.40
C LYS A 201 13.93 13.50 13.79
N ALA A 202 12.64 13.55 14.12
CA ALA A 202 11.97 14.75 14.61
C ALA A 202 12.53 15.22 15.96
N ASN A 203 12.96 14.30 16.84
CA ASN A 203 13.61 14.66 18.10
C ASN A 203 15.09 15.09 17.97
N LYS A 204 15.71 14.90 16.80
CA LYS A 204 17.12 15.23 16.54
C LYS A 204 17.31 16.51 15.71
N GLY A 205 16.24 17.07 15.14
CA GLY A 205 16.26 18.26 14.30
C GLY A 205 15.54 19.43 14.96
#